data_AF-A0A0J6KVG1-F1
#
_entry.id   AF-A0A0J6KVG1-F1
#
_cell.length_a   1.000
_cell.length_b   1.000
_cell.length_c   1.000
_cell.angle_alpha   90.00
_cell.angle_beta   90.00
_cell.angle_gamma   90.00
#
_symmetry.space_group_name_H-M   'P 1'
#
loop_
_entity.id
_entity.type
_entity.pdbx_description
1 polymer ?
#
loop_
_entity_poly.entity_id
_entity_poly.type
_entity_poly.pdbx_seq_one_letter_code
_entity_poly.pdbx_strand_id
1 'polypeptide(L)'
;AIREKKKGITYTERTKLLQGITVYMTNIPTEWVSKEKIYDLYSLRWQIELLFKIWKSWFQIHRCKSIKQERLECHLYGQLISILL
;
A
#
# COMPACT_ATOMS: atom_id res chain seq x y z
N ALA A 1 -20.10 4.41 11.95
CA ALA A 1 -19.83 5.29 13.10
C ALA A 1 -18.33 5.55 13.19
N ILE A 2 -17.91 6.82 13.08
CA ILE A 2 -16.48 7.21 13.19
C ILE A 2 -16.05 6.90 14.63
N ARG A 3 -15.06 6.01 14.80
CA ARG A 3 -14.52 5.66 16.11
C ARG A 3 -13.88 6.89 16.73
N GLU A 4 -14.55 7.49 17.72
CA GLU A 4 -14.16 8.77 18.30
C GLU A 4 -12.87 8.74 19.13
N LYS A 5 -12.34 7.57 19.49
CA LYS A 5 -11.19 7.47 20.41
C LYS A 5 -10.21 6.38 19.99
N LYS A 6 -9.00 6.78 19.63
CA LYS A 6 -7.80 5.95 19.74
C LYS A 6 -6.83 6.70 20.66
N LYS A 7 -6.48 6.09 21.81
CA LYS A 7 -5.47 6.59 22.77
C LYS A 7 -5.77 7.96 23.44
N GLY A 8 -6.97 8.19 23.97
CA GLY A 8 -7.21 9.31 24.91
C GLY A 8 -7.12 10.74 24.36
N ILE A 9 -6.92 10.91 23.05
CA ILE A 9 -6.87 12.22 22.39
C ILE A 9 -8.28 12.60 21.95
N THR A 10 -8.78 13.75 22.40
CA THR A 10 -10.05 14.32 21.94
C THR A 10 -9.81 15.15 20.68
N TYR A 11 -10.38 14.73 19.55
CA TYR A 11 -10.22 15.45 18.28
C TYR A 11 -11.01 16.77 18.26
N THR A 12 -10.39 17.84 17.77
CA THR A 12 -11.05 19.12 17.49
C THR A 12 -12.07 18.96 16.36
N GLU A 13 -13.13 19.78 16.34
CA GLU A 13 -14.18 19.70 15.31
C GLU A 13 -13.62 19.85 13.89
N ARG A 14 -12.65 20.74 13.70
CA ARG A 14 -11.91 20.87 12.43
C ARG A 14 -11.26 19.56 11.99
N THR A 15 -10.64 18.83 12.92
CA THR A 15 -9.99 17.55 12.61
C THR A 15 -11.02 16.47 12.26
N LYS A 16 -12.20 16.50 12.89
CA LYS A 16 -13.31 15.58 12.56
C LYS A 16 -13.84 15.83 11.14
N LEU A 17 -13.97 17.09 10.73
CA LEU A 17 -14.37 17.45 9.36
C LEU A 17 -13.36 16.96 8.32
N LEU A 18 -12.06 17.13 8.62
CA LEU A 18 -11.00 16.71 7.71
C LEU A 18 -10.86 15.19 7.56
N GLN A 19 -11.30 14.39 8.55
CA GLN A 19 -11.28 12.92 8.44
C GLN A 19 -12.17 12.37 7.31
N GLY A 20 -13.18 13.13 6.87
CA GLY A 20 -14.04 12.73 5.76
C GLY A 20 -13.48 13.06 4.38
N ILE A 21 -12.37 13.80 4.30
CA ILE A 21 -11.83 14.31 3.04
C ILE A 21 -10.64 13.43 2.62
N THR A 22 -10.71 12.86 1.41
CA THR A 22 -9.57 12.18 0.79
C THR A 22 -9.06 13.02 -0.36
N VAL A 23 -7.77 13.36 -0.34
CA VAL A 23 -7.11 14.16 -1.38
C VAL A 23 -6.19 13.25 -2.19
N TYR A 24 -6.38 13.25 -3.50
CA TYR A 24 -5.52 12.54 -4.44
C TYR A 24 -4.68 13.55 -5.23
N MET A 25 -3.39 13.29 -5.36
CA MET A 25 -2.45 14.07 -6.18
C MET A 25 -1.89 13.17 -7.27
N THR A 26 -1.94 13.61 -8.51
CA THR A 26 -1.44 12.83 -9.65
C THR A 26 -0.81 13.75 -10.70
N ASN A 27 0.19 13.23 -11.41
CA ASN A 27 0.82 13.86 -12.56
C ASN A 27 0.17 13.44 -13.89
N ILE A 28 -0.89 12.62 -13.85
CA ILE A 28 -1.59 12.15 -15.04
C ILE A 28 -2.36 13.31 -15.68
N PRO A 29 -2.19 13.57 -16.99
CA PRO A 29 -2.94 14.62 -17.67
C PRO A 29 -4.43 14.26 -17.75
N THR A 30 -5.29 15.28 -17.69
CA THR A 30 -6.76 15.10 -17.71
C THR A 30 -7.26 14.52 -19.04
N GLU A 31 -6.46 14.65 -20.11
CA GLU A 31 -6.72 14.04 -21.42
C GLU A 31 -6.73 12.51 -21.38
N TRP A 32 -5.93 11.91 -20.49
CA TRP A 32 -5.81 10.44 -20.40
C TRP A 32 -6.82 9.86 -19.41
N VAL A 33 -7.06 10.56 -18.31
CA VAL A 33 -7.96 10.08 -17.24
C VAL A 33 -8.79 11.25 -16.72
N SER A 34 -10.11 11.12 -16.78
CA SER A 34 -11.02 12.10 -16.18
C SER A 34 -10.88 12.10 -14.66
N LYS A 35 -11.12 13.26 -14.03
CA LYS A 35 -10.98 13.43 -12.57
C LYS A 35 -11.82 12.43 -11.78
N GLU A 36 -13.01 12.08 -12.26
CA GLU A 36 -13.89 11.10 -11.61
C GLU A 36 -13.26 9.69 -11.56
N LYS A 37 -12.45 9.34 -12.56
CA LYS A 37 -11.81 8.01 -12.69
C LYS A 37 -10.54 7.85 -11.88
N ILE A 38 -9.99 8.94 -11.32
CA ILE A 38 -8.82 8.87 -10.44
C ILE A 38 -9.11 8.01 -9.21
N TYR A 39 -10.33 8.09 -8.65
CA TYR A 39 -10.73 7.27 -7.51
C TYR A 39 -10.70 5.78 -7.87
N ASP A 40 -11.33 5.40 -8.99
CA ASP A 40 -11.37 4.02 -9.46
C ASP A 40 -9.95 3.48 -9.68
N LEU A 41 -9.08 4.27 -10.30
CA LEU A 41 -7.69 3.89 -10.56
C LEU A 41 -6.89 3.74 -9.27
N TYR A 42 -7.03 4.69 -8.33
CA TYR A 42 -6.33 4.61 -7.04
C TYR A 42 -6.87 3.48 -6.17
N SER A 43 -8.13 3.08 -6.34
CA SER A 43 -8.68 1.91 -5.66
C SER A 43 -7.85 0.67 -5.96
N LEU A 44 -7.33 0.50 -7.18
CA LEU A 44 -6.51 -0.67 -7.55
C LEU A 44 -5.20 -0.77 -6.78
N ARG A 45 -4.74 0.30 -6.12
CA ARG A 45 -3.52 0.29 -5.30
C ARG A 45 -3.54 -0.83 -4.25
N TRP A 46 -4.70 -1.23 -3.72
CA TRP A 46 -4.76 -2.32 -2.73
C TRP A 46 -4.33 -3.68 -3.31
N GLN A 47 -4.39 -3.88 -4.63
CA GLN A 47 -4.01 -5.13 -5.29
C GLN A 47 -2.55 -5.50 -5.01
N ILE A 48 -1.64 -4.53 -5.00
CA ILE A 48 -0.22 -4.80 -4.72
C ILE A 48 -0.03 -5.26 -3.27
N GLU A 49 -0.79 -4.70 -2.32
CA GLU A 49 -0.76 -5.15 -0.93
C GLU A 49 -1.25 -6.58 -0.78
N LEU A 50 -2.32 -6.94 -1.52
CA LEU A 50 -2.82 -8.32 -1.55
C LEU A 50 -1.78 -9.27 -2.15
N LEU A 51 -1.14 -8.90 -3.26
CA LEU A 51 -0.08 -9.69 -3.89
C LEU A 51 1.06 -9.96 -2.90
N PHE A 52 1.56 -8.91 -2.23
CA PHE A 52 2.59 -9.08 -1.20
C PHE A 52 2.11 -9.89 0.00
N LYS A 53 0.82 -9.81 0.37
CA LYS A 53 0.25 -10.65 1.43
C LYS A 53 0.27 -12.13 1.05
N ILE A 54 -0.11 -12.44 -0.19
CA ILE A 54 -0.05 -13.81 -0.74
C ILE A 54 1.40 -14.29 -0.75
N TRP A 55 2.33 -13.51 -1.30
CA TRP A 55 3.72 -13.93 -1.39
C TRP A 55 4.38 -14.15 -0.03
N LYS A 56 4.08 -13.30 0.95
CA LYS A 56 4.54 -13.52 2.33
C LYS A 56 3.96 -14.78 2.95
N SER A 57 2.70 -15.11 2.65
CA SER A 57 2.02 -16.29 3.22
C SER A 57 2.46 -17.59 2.54
N TRP A 58 2.54 -17.61 1.21
CA TRP A 58 2.77 -18.83 0.44
C TRP A 58 4.26 -19.09 0.22
N PHE A 59 5.01 -18.06 -0.19
CA PHE A 59 6.43 -18.18 -0.51
C PHE A 59 7.33 -17.76 0.66
N GLN A 60 6.76 -17.28 1.77
CA GLN A 60 7.51 -16.93 2.98
C GLN A 60 8.65 -15.93 2.72
N ILE A 61 8.49 -15.02 1.74
CA ILE A 61 9.53 -14.04 1.32
C ILE A 61 10.03 -13.13 2.45
N HIS A 62 9.29 -13.05 3.57
CA HIS A 62 9.64 -12.28 4.76
C HIS A 62 10.58 -13.04 5.71
N ARG A 63 10.78 -14.35 5.51
CA ARG A 63 11.69 -15.15 6.32
C ARG A 63 13.11 -14.97 5.82
N CYS A 64 13.77 -13.94 6.34
CA CYS A 64 15.17 -13.68 6.05
C CYS A 64 16.05 -14.37 7.09
N LYS A 65 17.05 -15.13 6.64
CA LYS A 65 18.14 -15.60 7.50
C LYS A 65 19.10 -14.44 7.76
N SER A 66 19.77 -14.44 8.90
CA SER A 66 20.86 -13.50 9.15
C SER A 66 22.04 -13.86 8.27
N ILE A 67 22.19 -13.13 7.15
CA ILE A 67 23.25 -13.28 6.16
C ILE A 67 23.73 -11.89 5.72
N LYS A 68 24.85 -11.82 5.03
CA LYS A 68 25.34 -10.58 4.42
C LYS A 68 24.28 -10.00 3.46
N GLN A 69 24.18 -8.68 3.43
CA GLN A 69 23.14 -7.96 2.69
C GLN A 69 23.11 -8.35 1.21
N GLU A 70 24.28 -8.49 0.58
CA GLU A 70 24.40 -8.80 -0.86
C GLU A 70 23.83 -10.19 -1.17
N ARG A 71 24.01 -11.15 -0.27
CA ARG A 71 23.42 -12.49 -0.41
C ARG A 71 21.91 -12.47 -0.18
N LEU A 72 21.43 -11.63 0.72
CA LEU A 72 20.00 -11.46 0.97
C LEU A 72 19.30 -10.86 -0.25
N GLU A 73 19.88 -9.81 -0.84
CA GLU A 73 19.35 -9.17 -2.03
C GLU A 73 19.30 -10.14 -3.21
N CYS A 74 20.39 -10.86 -3.49
CA CYS A 74 20.42 -11.86 -4.55
C CYS A 74 19.38 -12.96 -4.35
N HIS A 75 19.23 -13.48 -3.11
CA HIS A 75 18.22 -14.48 -2.79
C HIS A 75 16.79 -13.95 -2.97
N LEU A 76 16.53 -12.72 -2.51
CA LEU A 76 15.23 -12.07 -2.63
C LEU A 76 14.87 -11.85 -4.10
N TYR A 77 15.78 -11.29 -4.90
CA TYR A 77 15.54 -11.08 -6.33
C TYR A 77 15.32 -12.41 -7.06
N GLY A 78 16.11 -13.44 -6.76
CA GLY A 78 15.91 -14.77 -7.33
C GLY A 78 14.55 -15.37 -6.98
N GLN A 79 14.10 -15.24 -5.72
CA GLN A 79 12.77 -15.68 -5.31
C GLN A 79 11.67 -14.89 -6.01
N LEU A 80 11.79 -13.57 -6.11
CA LEU A 80 10.80 -12.73 -6.79
C LEU A 80 10.68 -13.08 -8.28
N ILE A 81 11.80 -13.28 -8.97
CA ILE A 81 11.83 -13.72 -10.37
C ILE A 81 11.18 -15.10 -10.51
N SER A 82 11.51 -16.05 -9.62
CA SER A 82 10.94 -17.40 -9.63
C SER A 82 9.45 -17.45 -9.29
N ILE A 83 8.89 -16.44 -8.63
CA ILE A 83 7.44 -16.35 -8.39
C ILE A 83 6.72 -15.79 -9.62
N LEU A 84 7.41 -15.01 -10.45
CA LEU A 84 6.86 -14.34 -11.63
C LEU A 84 6.94 -15.18 -12.92
N LEU A 85 7.94 -16.07 -13.03
CA LEU A 85 8.13 -17.03 -14.13
C LEU A 85 7.52 -18.39 -13.79
#